data_AF-A0AA44JA92-F1
#
_entry.id   AF-A0AA44JA92-F1
#
_cell.length_a   1.000
_cell.length_b   1.000
_cell.length_c   1.000
_cell.angle_alpha   90.00
_cell.angle_beta   90.00
_cell.angle_gamma   90.00
#
_symmetry.space_group_name_H-M   'P 1'
#
loop_
_entity.id
_entity.type
_entity.pdbx_description
1 polymer ?
#
loop_
_entity_poly.entity_id
_entity_poly.type
_entity_poly.pdbx_seq_one_letter_code
_entity_poly.pdbx_strand_id
1 'polypeptide(L)'
;MVLNGGKGTVVVSGYCLGPIVSGGLLGNRVRDVKGLIMTQNNNFKRRVRARAAKTGESYTAALKHIRRTPDMPVSPSLRMAVAQTSLVDDPRMVSALKAAGQEIRRLMCDAHKAGARLIHFPEGATCWPNKRIMSETGPREIGPSDWTRFEWETLRRELEASRKLARRLKIWTILGSVHQLTPPHRPYNSLYVISDRGKLITRYDERLLSNTKISFMYSPGTVPVTFEIDGFRFGCALGMEAHYPEIFMEYEKLNVDCVLFSTAGDGPSNAPAFAAEILGHAVSNTYWASYSTLAAQSTAAPSGIAAPDGRWVAQCPMNGLPAIAIADIAIDRENPARPWRRKARSDLYAPHQVNNDPRSDSREQF
;
A
#
# COMPACT_ATOMS: atom_id res chain seq x y z
N MET A 1 59.96 -15.56 15.84
CA MET A 1 59.82 -15.09 17.24
C MET A 1 58.38 -15.41 17.65
N VAL A 2 58.14 -16.68 17.99
CA VAL A 2 57.91 -17.20 19.35
C VAL A 2 56.48 -16.90 19.82
N LEU A 3 55.55 -17.85 19.58
CA LEU A 3 54.89 -18.75 20.56
C LEU A 3 53.65 -18.07 21.18
N ASN A 4 52.51 -18.67 21.53
CA ASN A 4 51.95 -20.03 21.69
C ASN A 4 50.42 -19.79 21.85
N GLY A 5 49.46 -20.72 21.79
CA GLY A 5 49.38 -22.18 21.78
C GLY A 5 47.88 -22.52 21.86
N GLY A 6 47.37 -23.51 21.11
CA GLY A 6 47.11 -24.86 21.64
C GLY A 6 45.63 -25.02 22.02
N LYS A 7 44.76 -25.58 21.16
CA LYS A 7 44.50 -27.01 20.86
C LYS A 7 43.60 -27.74 21.88
N GLY A 8 42.44 -28.20 21.40
CA GLY A 8 41.93 -29.57 21.55
C GLY A 8 41.35 -29.99 22.91
N THR A 9 40.55 -31.05 23.09
CA THR A 9 39.90 -32.04 22.22
C THR A 9 38.87 -32.78 23.09
N VAL A 10 37.82 -33.28 22.45
CA VAL A 10 36.89 -34.41 22.74
C VAL A 10 37.33 -35.45 23.80
N VAL A 11 36.38 -36.07 24.54
CA VAL A 11 36.11 -37.55 24.61
C VAL A 11 35.23 -38.00 25.83
N VAL A 12 34.03 -38.53 25.50
CA VAL A 12 33.42 -39.86 25.81
C VAL A 12 33.27 -40.45 27.25
N SER A 13 32.01 -40.82 27.56
CA SER A 13 31.48 -42.05 28.24
C SER A 13 31.66 -42.31 29.75
N GLY A 14 30.53 -42.71 30.38
CA GLY A 14 30.46 -44.06 30.98
C GLY A 14 29.86 -44.21 32.40
N TYR A 15 28.60 -44.64 32.45
CA TYR A 15 27.94 -45.60 33.37
C TYR A 15 28.39 -45.80 34.84
N CYS A 16 27.43 -45.84 35.80
CA CYS A 16 26.91 -47.10 36.39
C CYS A 16 26.00 -46.94 37.66
N LEU A 17 24.99 -47.82 37.72
CA LEU A 17 24.38 -48.54 38.87
C LEU A 17 23.29 -47.90 39.78
N GLY A 18 22.10 -48.55 39.81
CA GLY A 18 20.98 -48.38 40.78
C GLY A 18 21.13 -49.29 42.04
N PRO A 19 20.07 -49.85 42.68
CA PRO A 19 18.60 -49.74 42.51
C PRO A 19 17.77 -49.65 43.86
N ILE A 20 16.42 -49.84 43.77
CA ILE A 20 15.42 -50.49 44.70
C ILE A 20 14.14 -49.61 44.92
N VAL A 21 12.99 -49.81 44.25
CA VAL A 21 11.81 -50.76 44.33
C VAL A 21 10.55 -50.24 45.08
N SER A 22 9.40 -50.51 44.44
CA SER A 22 7.97 -50.60 44.87
C SER A 22 7.12 -49.33 44.94
N GLY A 23 5.89 -49.26 44.42
CA GLY A 23 5.04 -50.25 43.73
C GLY A 23 3.68 -49.64 43.33
N GLY A 24 2.86 -50.39 42.58
CA GLY A 24 1.41 -50.15 42.46
C GLY A 24 0.82 -50.14 41.05
N LEU A 25 0.03 -51.17 40.74
CA LEU A 25 -0.72 -51.41 39.50
C LEU A 25 -1.79 -50.34 39.19
N LEU A 26 -2.05 -50.12 37.89
CA LEU A 26 -3.40 -50.18 37.29
C LEU A 26 -3.27 -50.18 35.76
N GLY A 27 -3.73 -51.26 35.13
CA GLY A 27 -3.71 -51.43 33.69
C GLY A 27 -4.72 -50.52 32.99
N ASN A 28 -4.35 -50.02 31.80
CA ASN A 28 -5.31 -49.79 30.73
C ASN A 28 -4.63 -49.82 29.36
N ARG A 29 -5.36 -50.43 28.43
CA ARG A 29 -4.94 -50.82 27.07
C ARG A 29 -4.24 -49.69 26.32
N VAL A 30 -3.01 -49.95 25.87
CA VAL A 30 -2.40 -49.20 24.77
C VAL A 30 -3.20 -49.52 23.51
N ARG A 31 -4.13 -48.64 23.13
CA ARG A 31 -4.69 -48.65 21.78
C ARG A 31 -3.64 -48.08 20.84
N ASP A 32 -3.39 -48.85 19.79
CA ASP A 32 -2.39 -48.61 18.77
C ASP A 32 -2.68 -47.32 17.97
N VAL A 33 -2.06 -46.21 18.39
CA VAL A 33 -2.19 -44.89 17.73
C VAL A 33 -1.61 -44.92 16.30
N LYS A 34 -0.73 -45.88 15.98
CA LYS A 34 -0.21 -46.06 14.62
C LYS A 34 -1.28 -46.58 13.65
N GLY A 35 -2.20 -47.43 14.10
CA GLY A 35 -3.26 -48.01 13.26
C GLY A 35 -4.28 -46.97 12.76
N LEU A 36 -4.67 -46.02 13.62
CA LEU A 36 -5.65 -44.95 13.33
C LEU A 36 -5.10 -43.88 12.37
N ILE A 37 -3.84 -43.47 12.55
CA ILE A 37 -3.18 -42.50 11.65
C ILE A 37 -2.95 -43.13 10.27
N MET A 38 -2.56 -44.41 10.21
CA MET A 38 -2.42 -45.17 8.96
C MET A 38 -3.75 -45.34 8.23
N THR A 39 -4.85 -45.66 8.93
CA THR A 39 -6.17 -45.86 8.31
C THR A 39 -6.82 -44.56 7.84
N GLN A 40 -6.66 -43.45 8.56
CA GLN A 40 -7.12 -42.13 8.08
C GLN A 40 -6.36 -41.69 6.81
N ASN A 41 -5.06 -41.94 6.76
CA ASN A 41 -4.23 -41.61 5.60
C ASN A 41 -4.56 -42.51 4.39
N ASN A 42 -4.90 -43.78 4.62
CA ASN A 42 -5.34 -44.71 3.57
C ASN A 42 -6.72 -44.35 3.02
N ASN A 43 -7.68 -43.98 3.89
CA ASN A 43 -9.01 -43.52 3.46
C ASN A 43 -8.92 -42.21 2.66
N PHE A 44 -8.04 -41.30 3.06
CA PHE A 44 -7.79 -40.05 2.33
C PHE A 44 -7.17 -40.30 0.95
N LYS A 45 -6.10 -41.11 0.87
CA LYS A 45 -5.49 -41.50 -0.41
C LYS A 45 -6.49 -42.21 -1.33
N ARG A 46 -7.36 -43.06 -0.77
CA ARG A 46 -8.41 -43.74 -1.53
C ARG A 46 -9.41 -42.77 -2.15
N ARG A 47 -9.82 -41.73 -1.41
CA ARG A 47 -10.71 -40.67 -1.93
C ARG A 47 -10.05 -39.88 -3.06
N VAL A 48 -8.76 -39.59 -2.94
CA VAL A 48 -7.99 -38.89 -3.99
C VAL A 48 -7.89 -39.73 -5.26
N ARG A 49 -7.59 -41.03 -5.14
CA ARG A 49 -7.55 -41.95 -6.29
C ARG A 49 -8.93 -42.12 -6.93
N ALA A 50 -9.99 -42.25 -6.14
CA ALA A 50 -11.35 -42.41 -6.65
C ALA A 50 -11.80 -41.17 -7.45
N ARG A 51 -11.46 -39.96 -6.99
CA ARG A 51 -11.75 -38.74 -7.74
C ARG A 51 -10.93 -38.68 -9.03
N ALA A 52 -9.61 -38.86 -8.96
CA ALA A 52 -8.74 -38.83 -10.14
C ALA A 52 -9.24 -39.80 -11.23
N ALA A 53 -9.66 -41.02 -10.84
CA ALA A 53 -10.25 -41.99 -11.76
C ALA A 53 -11.61 -41.56 -12.33
N LYS A 54 -12.44 -40.86 -11.54
CA LYS A 54 -13.76 -40.38 -11.98
C LYS A 54 -13.68 -39.16 -12.90
N THR A 55 -12.70 -38.28 -12.69
CA THR A 55 -12.62 -36.97 -13.37
C THR A 55 -11.54 -36.92 -14.46
N GLY A 56 -10.66 -37.91 -14.55
CA GLY A 56 -9.50 -37.88 -15.43
C GLY A 56 -8.40 -36.91 -14.98
N GLU A 57 -8.56 -36.27 -13.82
CA GLU A 57 -7.57 -35.35 -13.24
C GLU A 57 -6.31 -36.11 -12.79
N SER A 58 -5.14 -35.46 -12.86
CA SER A 58 -3.92 -36.01 -12.26
C SER A 58 -4.09 -36.15 -10.74
N TYR A 59 -3.39 -37.11 -10.12
CA TYR A 59 -3.48 -37.36 -8.68
C TYR A 59 -3.18 -36.11 -7.84
N THR A 60 -2.26 -35.26 -8.28
CA THR A 60 -1.92 -33.98 -7.63
C THR A 60 -3.03 -32.94 -7.75
N ALA A 61 -3.75 -32.88 -8.87
CA ALA A 61 -4.91 -32.01 -9.05
C ALA A 61 -6.09 -32.48 -8.17
N ALA A 62 -6.39 -33.78 -8.16
CA ALA A 62 -7.41 -34.38 -7.29
C ALA A 62 -7.08 -34.19 -5.79
N LEU A 63 -5.79 -34.27 -5.42
CA LEU A 63 -5.31 -34.04 -4.06
C LEU A 63 -5.51 -32.59 -3.62
N LYS A 64 -5.20 -31.61 -4.49
CA LYS A 64 -5.47 -30.18 -4.22
C LYS A 64 -6.96 -29.93 -4.02
N HIS A 65 -7.80 -30.60 -4.80
CA HIS A 65 -9.25 -30.43 -4.74
C HIS A 65 -9.84 -31.01 -3.45
N ILE A 66 -9.39 -32.18 -3.01
CA ILE A 66 -9.89 -32.83 -1.78
C ILE A 66 -9.33 -32.17 -0.50
N ARG A 67 -8.16 -31.51 -0.59
CA ARG A 67 -7.61 -30.69 0.51
C ARG A 67 -8.36 -29.35 0.71
N ARG A 68 -9.12 -28.89 -0.28
CA ARG A 68 -10.03 -27.74 -0.12
C ARG A 68 -11.28 -28.24 0.61
N THR A 69 -11.37 -27.98 1.91
CA THR A 69 -12.64 -28.01 2.64
C THR A 69 -13.62 -27.05 1.98
N PRO A 70 -14.94 -27.37 1.91
CA PRO A 70 -15.94 -26.46 1.39
C PRO A 70 -16.30 -25.43 2.46
N ASP A 71 -15.35 -24.56 2.80
CA ASP A 71 -15.68 -23.20 3.18
C ASP A 71 -15.33 -22.36 1.96
N MET A 72 -16.30 -21.59 1.48
CA MET A 72 -16.10 -20.59 0.44
C MET A 72 -14.81 -19.80 0.76
N PRO A 73 -13.84 -19.66 -0.15
CA PRO A 73 -12.73 -18.78 0.11
C PRO A 73 -13.32 -17.38 0.21
N VAL A 74 -13.48 -16.86 1.44
CA VAL A 74 -13.67 -15.43 1.64
C VAL A 74 -12.41 -14.81 1.05
N SER A 75 -12.54 -14.20 -0.13
CA SER A 75 -11.45 -13.41 -0.70
C SER A 75 -10.95 -12.48 0.41
N PRO A 76 -9.64 -12.45 0.72
CA PRO A 76 -9.15 -11.60 1.79
C PRO A 76 -9.64 -10.18 1.52
N SER A 77 -10.32 -9.62 2.51
CA SER A 77 -10.85 -8.26 2.48
C SER A 77 -10.09 -7.41 3.49
N LEU A 78 -9.75 -6.18 3.12
CA LEU A 78 -9.09 -5.22 4.00
C LEU A 78 -9.97 -3.97 4.11
N ARG A 79 -10.34 -3.61 5.34
CA ARG A 79 -11.05 -2.35 5.59
C ARG A 79 -10.06 -1.20 5.57
N MET A 80 -10.24 -0.24 4.68
CA MET A 80 -9.39 0.96 4.62
C MET A 80 -10.22 2.23 4.75
N ALA A 81 -9.57 3.25 5.32
CA ALA A 81 -10.06 4.61 5.36
C ALA A 81 -9.21 5.52 4.45
N VAL A 82 -9.86 6.50 3.83
CA VAL A 82 -9.21 7.63 3.18
C VAL A 82 -9.69 8.90 3.85
N ALA A 83 -8.79 9.84 4.08
CA ALA A 83 -9.07 11.11 4.73
C ALA A 83 -9.04 12.26 3.72
N GLN A 84 -9.84 13.29 3.99
CA GLN A 84 -9.57 14.67 3.56
C GLN A 84 -9.30 15.54 4.78
N THR A 85 -8.34 16.45 4.70
CA THR A 85 -7.86 17.26 5.84
C THR A 85 -7.86 18.74 5.54
N SER A 86 -7.91 19.58 6.57
CA SER A 86 -7.82 21.03 6.46
C SER A 86 -6.55 21.47 5.73
N LEU A 87 -6.62 22.59 5.00
CA LEU A 87 -5.45 23.23 4.40
C LEU A 87 -4.64 23.94 5.49
N VAL A 88 -3.35 23.65 5.55
CA VAL A 88 -2.35 24.43 6.29
C VAL A 88 -1.21 24.73 5.33
N ASP A 89 -1.02 26.00 4.98
CA ASP A 89 -0.08 26.41 3.94
C ASP A 89 1.02 27.40 4.40
N ASP A 90 0.92 27.95 5.61
CA ASP A 90 1.99 28.72 6.23
C ASP A 90 2.85 27.83 7.16
N PRO A 91 4.05 27.39 6.72
CA PRO A 91 4.90 26.49 7.49
C PRO A 91 5.61 27.15 8.68
N ARG A 92 5.46 28.48 8.86
CA ARG A 92 5.99 29.23 10.01
C ARG A 92 5.05 29.16 11.21
N MET A 93 3.79 28.81 10.97
CA MET A 93 2.72 28.91 11.98
C MET A 93 2.68 27.65 12.85
N VAL A 94 3.43 27.66 13.95
CA VAL A 94 3.50 26.56 14.93
C VAL A 94 2.12 26.07 15.39
N SER A 95 1.19 27.00 15.66
CA SER A 95 -0.17 26.65 16.09
C SER A 95 -0.96 25.91 15.00
N ALA A 96 -0.82 26.32 13.74
CA ALA A 96 -1.49 25.66 12.61
C ALA A 96 -0.93 24.26 12.35
N LEU A 97 0.39 24.08 12.43
CA LEU A 97 1.01 22.75 12.32
C LEU A 97 0.56 21.80 13.44
N LYS A 98 0.45 22.30 14.68
CA LYS A 98 -0.08 21.54 15.81
C LYS A 98 -1.55 21.16 15.58
N ALA A 99 -2.36 22.09 15.07
CA ALA A 99 -3.76 21.83 14.75
C ALA A 99 -3.90 20.75 13.67
N ALA A 100 -3.10 20.82 12.59
CA ALA A 100 -3.06 19.78 11.56
C ALA A 100 -2.69 18.41 12.16
N GLY A 101 -1.65 18.35 12.99
CA GLY A 101 -1.26 17.11 13.68
C GLY A 101 -2.37 16.55 14.59
N GLN A 102 -3.09 17.41 15.31
CA GLN A 102 -4.23 17.02 16.13
C GLN A 102 -5.39 16.49 15.28
N GLU A 103 -5.71 17.13 14.16
CA GLU A 103 -6.73 16.69 13.22
C GLU A 103 -6.40 15.32 12.61
N ILE A 104 -5.17 15.13 12.13
CA ILE A 104 -4.67 13.84 11.63
C ILE A 104 -4.91 12.74 12.68
N ARG A 105 -4.50 12.99 13.92
CA ARG A 105 -4.65 12.02 15.02
C ARG A 105 -6.11 11.75 15.38
N ARG A 106 -6.99 12.76 15.29
CA ARG A 106 -8.44 12.56 15.46
C ARG A 106 -8.99 11.64 14.37
N LEU A 107 -8.66 11.90 13.11
CA LEU A 107 -9.12 11.08 11.97
C LEU A 107 -8.56 9.65 12.04
N MET A 108 -7.33 9.46 12.54
CA MET A 108 -6.79 8.12 12.85
C MET A 108 -7.65 7.39 13.90
N CYS A 109 -8.08 8.09 14.95
CA CYS A 109 -8.98 7.51 15.96
C CYS A 109 -10.35 7.14 15.37
N ASP A 110 -10.90 7.99 14.52
CA ASP A 110 -12.19 7.76 13.86
C ASP A 110 -12.12 6.54 12.92
N ALA A 111 -11.05 6.42 12.13
CA ALA A 111 -10.80 5.26 11.28
C ALA A 111 -10.61 3.97 12.09
N HIS A 112 -9.86 4.03 13.20
CA HIS A 112 -9.71 2.88 14.10
C HIS A 112 -11.05 2.43 14.70
N LYS A 113 -11.88 3.37 15.18
CA LYS A 113 -13.23 3.06 15.71
C LYS A 113 -14.12 2.40 14.68
N ALA A 114 -13.96 2.75 13.41
CA ALA A 114 -14.69 2.13 12.31
C ALA A 114 -14.07 0.80 11.82
N GLY A 115 -13.01 0.32 12.48
CA GLY A 115 -12.35 -0.96 12.19
C GLY A 115 -11.42 -0.92 10.97
N ALA A 116 -11.00 0.26 10.52
CA ALA A 116 -10.05 0.38 9.43
C ALA A 116 -8.67 -0.13 9.84
N ARG A 117 -8.05 -0.90 8.95
CA ARG A 117 -6.69 -1.42 9.09
C ARG A 117 -5.63 -0.43 8.62
N LEU A 118 -6.02 0.45 7.70
CA LEU A 118 -5.20 1.44 7.02
C LEU A 118 -5.97 2.76 6.97
N ILE A 119 -5.27 3.88 7.19
CA ILE A 119 -5.77 5.23 6.86
C ILE A 119 -4.77 5.94 5.93
N HIS A 120 -5.28 6.51 4.85
CA HIS A 120 -4.52 7.26 3.85
C HIS A 120 -4.89 8.76 3.89
N PHE A 121 -3.86 9.62 3.95
CA PHE A 121 -4.00 11.07 4.07
C PHE A 121 -3.52 11.83 2.82
N PRO A 122 -3.98 13.09 2.63
CA PRO A 122 -3.66 13.89 1.45
C PRO A 122 -2.18 14.25 1.32
N GLU A 123 -1.81 14.77 0.14
CA GLU A 123 -0.53 15.46 -0.04
C GLU A 123 -0.47 16.64 0.94
N GLY A 124 0.68 16.84 1.59
CA GLY A 124 0.84 17.95 2.52
C GLY A 124 -0.17 17.97 3.68
N ALA A 125 -0.70 16.81 4.11
CA ALA A 125 -1.65 16.72 5.22
C ALA A 125 -1.15 17.40 6.51
N THR A 126 0.17 17.42 6.74
CA THR A 126 0.78 18.19 7.84
C THR A 126 0.91 19.67 7.54
N CYS A 127 1.24 20.00 6.29
CA CYS A 127 1.40 21.34 5.73
C CYS A 127 1.64 21.18 4.22
N TRP A 128 0.99 21.99 3.40
CA TRP A 128 1.28 22.17 1.98
C TRP A 128 1.87 23.57 1.76
N PRO A 129 3.20 23.74 1.87
CA PRO A 129 3.82 25.06 1.95
C PRO A 129 3.48 25.97 0.78
N ASN A 130 2.97 27.15 1.09
CA ASN A 130 2.64 28.16 0.12
C ASN A 130 3.93 28.68 -0.54
N LYS A 131 4.05 28.46 -1.85
CA LYS A 131 5.19 28.87 -2.68
C LYS A 131 5.56 30.35 -2.57
N ARG A 132 4.60 31.24 -2.29
CA ARG A 132 4.85 32.68 -2.12
C ARG A 132 5.41 33.00 -0.73
N ILE A 133 4.94 32.30 0.30
CA ILE A 133 5.49 32.41 1.66
C ILE A 133 6.92 31.86 1.69
N MET A 134 7.19 30.79 0.95
CA MET A 134 8.50 30.17 0.87
C MET A 134 9.51 30.97 0.03
N SER A 135 9.04 31.81 -0.90
CA SER A 135 9.92 32.53 -1.82
C SER A 135 10.93 33.43 -1.10
N GLU A 136 12.22 33.22 -1.40
CA GLU A 136 13.33 34.07 -0.97
C GLU A 136 13.25 35.48 -1.56
N THR A 137 12.70 35.59 -2.79
CA THR A 137 12.57 36.88 -3.50
C THR A 137 11.38 37.73 -3.01
N GLY A 138 10.63 37.23 -2.02
CA GLY A 138 9.49 37.91 -1.41
C GLY A 138 8.12 37.41 -1.92
N PRO A 139 7.01 37.86 -1.29
CA PRO A 139 5.69 37.23 -1.50
C PRO A 139 5.04 37.52 -2.86
N ARG A 140 5.55 38.51 -3.60
CA ARG A 140 4.98 38.92 -4.90
C ARG A 140 5.40 37.99 -6.03
N GLU A 141 6.57 37.38 -5.92
CA GLU A 141 7.17 36.53 -6.94
C GLU A 141 7.38 35.12 -6.41
N ILE A 142 7.31 34.14 -7.30
CA ILE A 142 7.62 32.75 -6.97
C ILE A 142 9.08 32.53 -7.37
N GLY A 143 9.96 32.53 -6.37
CA GLY A 143 11.38 32.26 -6.51
C GLY A 143 11.83 31.03 -5.71
N PRO A 144 13.15 30.79 -5.60
CA PRO A 144 13.70 29.72 -4.76
C PRO A 144 13.12 29.72 -3.35
N SER A 145 12.84 28.53 -2.81
CA SER A 145 12.23 28.40 -1.48
C SER A 145 13.24 28.44 -0.34
N ASP A 146 13.00 29.32 0.62
CA ASP A 146 13.70 29.44 1.89
C ASP A 146 13.18 28.40 2.89
N TRP A 147 13.80 27.23 2.91
CA TRP A 147 13.42 26.15 3.83
C TRP A 147 13.84 26.39 5.29
N THR A 148 14.55 27.50 5.59
CA THR A 148 14.81 27.90 6.99
C THR A 148 13.55 28.45 7.66
N ARG A 149 12.56 28.89 6.89
CA ARG A 149 11.25 29.38 7.38
C ARG A 149 10.34 28.28 7.90
N PHE A 150 10.65 27.02 7.60
CA PHE A 150 9.79 25.92 7.98
C PHE A 150 10.03 25.52 9.45
N GLU A 151 8.96 25.41 10.23
CA GLU A 151 8.99 24.95 11.63
C GLU A 151 9.24 23.44 11.76
N TRP A 152 10.47 23.01 11.41
CA TRP A 152 10.88 21.60 11.32
C TRP A 152 10.74 20.84 12.64
N GLU A 153 11.04 21.50 13.77
CA GLU A 153 10.96 20.86 15.07
C GLU A 153 9.50 20.54 15.44
N THR A 154 8.59 21.46 15.14
CA THR A 154 7.15 21.26 15.34
C THR A 154 6.63 20.15 14.46
N LEU A 155 6.96 20.14 13.16
CA LEU A 155 6.59 19.05 12.27
C LEU A 155 7.08 17.69 12.79
N ARG A 156 8.35 17.60 13.22
CA ARG A 156 8.93 16.36 13.75
C ARG A 156 8.17 15.85 14.98
N ARG A 157 7.80 16.75 15.91
CA ARG A 157 7.00 16.40 17.10
C ARG A 157 5.62 15.85 16.72
N GLU A 158 4.94 16.49 15.77
CA GLU A 158 3.61 16.06 15.34
C GLU A 158 3.65 14.72 14.59
N LEU A 159 4.66 14.51 13.72
CA LEU A 159 4.89 13.22 13.06
C LEU A 159 5.18 12.11 14.08
N GLU A 160 6.01 12.35 15.08
CA GLU A 160 6.32 11.37 16.13
C GLU A 160 5.08 11.05 17.00
N ALA A 161 4.27 12.05 17.32
CA ALA A 161 3.00 11.84 18.01
C ALA A 161 2.04 10.96 17.20
N SER A 162 1.94 11.19 15.88
CA SER A 162 1.14 10.36 14.97
C SER A 162 1.68 8.92 14.88
N ARG A 163 3.00 8.72 14.83
CA ARG A 163 3.61 7.38 14.88
C ARG A 163 3.30 6.62 16.17
N LYS A 164 3.41 7.29 17.32
CA LYS A 164 3.04 6.70 18.62
C LYS A 164 1.56 6.32 18.67
N LEU A 165 0.69 7.14 18.05
CA LEU A 165 -0.72 6.84 17.96
C LEU A 165 -1.01 5.65 17.03
N ALA A 166 -0.37 5.58 15.86
CA ALA A 166 -0.50 4.45 14.93
C ALA A 166 -0.21 3.12 15.65
N ARG A 167 0.84 3.08 16.48
CA ARG A 167 1.16 1.92 17.34
C ARG A 167 0.04 1.58 18.32
N ARG A 168 -0.50 2.59 19.01
CA ARG A 168 -1.56 2.39 20.02
C ARG A 168 -2.86 1.87 19.40
N LEU A 169 -3.24 2.45 18.26
CA LEU A 169 -4.45 2.07 17.52
C LEU A 169 -4.26 0.81 16.67
N LYS A 170 -3.03 0.33 16.50
CA LYS A 170 -2.68 -0.77 15.58
C LYS A 170 -3.23 -0.54 14.17
N ILE A 171 -3.09 0.68 13.68
CA ILE A 171 -3.54 1.10 12.34
C ILE A 171 -2.33 1.50 11.50
N TRP A 172 -2.29 1.04 10.24
CA TRP A 172 -1.33 1.54 9.27
C TRP A 172 -1.70 2.95 8.85
N THR A 173 -0.73 3.85 8.77
CA THR A 173 -0.95 5.26 8.50
C THR A 173 -0.05 5.72 7.35
N ILE A 174 -0.67 6.20 6.28
CA ILE A 174 0.02 6.74 5.10
C ILE A 174 -0.17 8.24 5.11
N LEU A 175 0.90 8.97 5.40
CA LEU A 175 0.82 10.37 5.79
C LEU A 175 1.63 11.26 4.86
N GLY A 176 0.95 12.17 4.16
CA GLY A 176 1.59 13.19 3.34
C GLY A 176 2.25 14.30 4.16
N SER A 177 3.52 14.55 3.88
CA SER A 177 4.34 15.52 4.60
C SER A 177 5.60 15.86 3.80
N VAL A 178 6.26 16.95 4.19
CA VAL A 178 7.59 17.29 3.68
C VAL A 178 8.66 16.45 4.40
N HIS A 179 9.69 16.00 3.66
CA HIS A 179 10.86 15.31 4.21
C HIS A 179 12.14 16.14 4.06
N GLN A 180 12.69 16.57 5.20
CA GLN A 180 13.92 17.36 5.25
C GLN A 180 15.13 16.54 4.77
N LEU A 181 15.91 17.12 3.85
CA LEU A 181 17.22 16.61 3.42
C LEU A 181 18.34 17.47 4.01
N THR A 182 19.56 16.92 3.98
CA THR A 182 20.76 17.67 4.37
C THR A 182 21.06 18.77 3.34
N PRO A 183 21.44 19.98 3.76
CA PRO A 183 21.85 21.04 2.84
C PRO A 183 22.94 20.59 1.86
N PRO A 184 22.99 21.14 0.63
CA PRO A 184 22.12 22.20 0.09
C PRO A 184 20.82 21.68 -0.57
N HIS A 185 20.46 20.42 -0.34
CA HIS A 185 19.32 19.81 -1.03
C HIS A 185 17.98 20.33 -0.50
N ARG A 186 17.06 20.63 -1.43
CA ARG A 186 15.66 20.91 -1.12
C ARG A 186 14.99 19.63 -0.57
N PRO A 187 13.98 19.73 0.30
CA PRO A 187 13.29 18.57 0.81
C PRO A 187 12.53 17.81 -0.28
N TYR A 188 12.06 16.61 0.07
CA TYR A 188 11.08 15.88 -0.72
C TYR A 188 9.65 16.23 -0.32
N ASN A 189 8.74 16.14 -1.29
CA ASN A 189 7.31 15.99 -1.02
C ASN A 189 7.00 14.50 -0.95
N SER A 190 6.45 14.03 0.18
CA SER A 190 6.53 12.61 0.51
C SER A 190 5.24 12.04 1.10
N LEU A 191 5.05 10.73 0.91
CA LEU A 191 4.13 9.90 1.70
C LEU A 191 4.92 8.98 2.61
N TYR A 192 4.80 9.19 3.92
CA TYR A 192 5.38 8.30 4.92
C TYR A 192 4.50 7.07 5.13
N VAL A 193 5.10 5.88 5.09
CA VAL A 193 4.41 4.60 5.36
C VAL A 193 4.71 4.16 6.78
N ILE A 194 3.77 4.38 7.69
CA ILE A 194 3.90 4.06 9.12
C ILE A 194 3.11 2.78 9.41
N SER A 195 3.79 1.76 9.93
CA SER A 195 3.14 0.52 10.36
C SER A 195 2.26 0.69 11.59
N ASP A 196 1.38 -0.28 11.79
CA ASP A 196 0.61 -0.49 13.01
C ASP A 196 1.44 -0.73 14.29
N ARG A 197 2.76 -0.89 14.17
CA ARG A 197 3.71 -0.90 15.28
C ARG A 197 4.36 0.47 15.54
N GLY A 198 3.95 1.51 14.78
CA GLY A 198 4.53 2.86 14.82
C GLY A 198 5.92 2.98 14.19
N LYS A 199 6.38 1.92 13.50
CA LYS A 199 7.65 1.96 12.74
C LYS A 199 7.40 2.59 11.38
N LEU A 200 8.21 3.58 11.00
CA LEU A 200 8.30 4.03 9.62
C LEU A 200 8.95 2.93 8.79
N ILE A 201 8.17 2.32 7.90
CA ILE A 201 8.59 1.19 7.08
C ILE A 201 9.34 1.68 5.85
N THR A 202 8.81 2.72 5.22
CA THR A 202 9.37 3.33 4.02
C THR A 202 8.74 4.72 3.83
N ARG A 203 9.17 5.41 2.78
CA ARG A 203 8.65 6.71 2.35
C ARG A 203 8.68 6.75 0.83
N TYR A 204 7.57 7.19 0.24
CA TYR A 204 7.51 7.55 -1.18
C TYR A 204 7.82 9.03 -1.32
N ASP A 205 8.63 9.39 -2.32
CA ASP A 205 8.99 10.77 -2.66
C ASP A 205 8.49 11.05 -4.08
N GLU A 206 7.73 12.13 -4.29
CA GLU A 206 7.14 12.50 -5.58
C GLU A 206 8.22 12.55 -6.68
N ARG A 207 8.01 11.83 -7.78
CA ARG A 207 9.01 11.62 -8.83
C ARG A 207 8.86 12.62 -9.96
N LEU A 208 7.61 12.87 -10.38
CA LEU A 208 7.29 13.81 -11.46
C LEU A 208 6.66 15.09 -10.90
N LEU A 209 7.53 16.05 -10.61
CA LEU A 209 7.17 17.33 -10.01
C LEU A 209 6.57 18.31 -11.03
N SER A 210 5.65 19.15 -10.57
CA SER A 210 5.21 20.32 -11.35
C SER A 210 6.34 21.31 -11.60
N ASN A 211 6.19 22.15 -12.64
CA ASN A 211 7.18 23.17 -12.98
C ASN A 211 7.58 24.02 -11.75
N THR A 212 6.60 24.52 -10.99
CA THR A 212 6.89 25.24 -9.75
C THR A 212 7.62 24.37 -8.72
N LYS A 213 7.20 23.12 -8.53
CA LYS A 213 7.79 22.22 -7.54
C LYS A 213 9.27 21.96 -7.85
N ILE A 214 9.61 21.59 -9.09
CA ILE A 214 11.00 21.32 -9.49
C ILE A 214 11.85 22.59 -9.53
N SER A 215 11.33 23.70 -10.04
CA SER A 215 12.09 24.95 -10.16
C SER A 215 12.45 25.52 -8.80
N PHE A 216 11.56 25.41 -7.80
CA PHE A 216 11.66 26.23 -6.60
C PHE A 216 11.52 25.50 -5.27
N MET A 217 10.76 24.41 -5.19
CA MET A 217 10.30 23.88 -3.91
C MET A 217 11.04 22.62 -3.47
N TYR A 218 11.08 21.59 -4.33
CA TYR A 218 11.43 20.23 -3.92
C TYR A 218 12.49 19.62 -4.82
N SER A 219 13.21 18.62 -4.28
CA SER A 219 13.95 17.67 -5.09
C SER A 219 13.01 16.51 -5.53
N PRO A 220 13.25 15.86 -6.68
CA PRO A 220 12.43 14.72 -7.10
C PRO A 220 12.91 13.41 -6.48
N GLY A 221 11.97 12.53 -6.15
CA GLY A 221 12.23 11.11 -5.90
C GLY A 221 12.51 10.35 -7.19
N THR A 222 12.97 9.10 -7.08
CA THR A 222 13.36 8.30 -8.25
C THR A 222 12.79 6.89 -8.30
N VAL A 223 12.25 6.39 -7.19
CA VAL A 223 11.87 4.98 -7.06
C VAL A 223 10.38 4.82 -6.78
N PRO A 224 9.69 3.86 -7.41
CA PRO A 224 8.38 3.43 -6.95
C PRO A 224 8.50 2.81 -5.55
N VAL A 225 7.45 2.93 -4.75
CA VAL A 225 7.39 2.31 -3.42
C VAL A 225 6.23 1.33 -3.38
N THR A 226 6.51 0.11 -2.92
CA THR A 226 5.48 -0.86 -2.59
C THR A 226 5.64 -1.40 -1.17
N PHE A 227 4.52 -1.76 -0.55
CA PHE A 227 4.49 -2.37 0.78
C PHE A 227 3.24 -3.26 0.90
N GLU A 228 3.26 -4.19 1.85
CA GLU A 228 2.19 -5.16 2.03
C GLU A 228 1.51 -5.01 3.38
N ILE A 229 0.18 -5.06 3.39
CA ILE A 229 -0.66 -5.08 4.59
C ILE A 229 -1.66 -6.22 4.42
N ASP A 230 -1.62 -7.19 5.34
CA ASP A 230 -2.57 -8.31 5.42
C ASP A 230 -2.83 -9.02 4.07
N GLY A 231 -1.77 -9.16 3.24
CA GLY A 231 -1.82 -9.84 1.94
C GLY A 231 -2.18 -8.97 0.74
N PHE A 232 -2.40 -7.66 0.95
CA PHE A 232 -2.60 -6.65 -0.09
C PHE A 232 -1.32 -5.87 -0.34
N ARG A 233 -0.96 -5.68 -1.61
CA ARG A 233 0.16 -4.83 -2.01
C ARG A 233 -0.31 -3.44 -2.38
N PHE A 234 0.32 -2.43 -1.78
CA PHE A 234 0.00 -1.02 -2.01
C PHE A 234 1.13 -0.33 -2.79
N GLY A 235 0.76 0.67 -3.58
CA GLY A 235 1.67 1.64 -4.20
C GLY A 235 1.31 3.07 -3.81
N CYS A 236 2.22 4.02 -4.03
CA CYS A 236 2.03 5.43 -3.67
C CYS A 236 2.25 6.35 -4.88
N ALA A 237 1.42 7.38 -5.05
CA ALA A 237 1.61 8.41 -6.07
C ALA A 237 1.14 9.77 -5.57
N LEU A 238 1.66 10.85 -6.13
CA LEU A 238 1.42 12.21 -5.64
C LEU A 238 1.16 13.23 -6.76
N GLY A 239 0.23 14.14 -6.51
CA GLY A 239 0.10 15.40 -7.26
C GLY A 239 -0.02 15.20 -8.77
N MET A 240 0.91 15.78 -9.53
CA MET A 240 0.84 15.72 -10.99
C MET A 240 1.04 14.32 -11.55
N GLU A 241 1.53 13.36 -10.77
CA GLU A 241 1.75 11.97 -11.23
C GLU A 241 0.48 11.34 -11.79
N ALA A 242 -0.72 11.81 -11.38
CA ALA A 242 -2.01 11.43 -11.95
C ALA A 242 -2.08 11.57 -13.48
N HIS A 243 -1.40 12.54 -14.06
CA HIS A 243 -1.40 12.78 -15.51
C HIS A 243 -0.53 11.77 -16.28
N TYR A 244 0.30 10.98 -15.59
CA TYR A 244 1.34 10.14 -16.18
C TYR A 244 0.96 8.65 -16.06
N PRO A 245 0.30 8.07 -17.08
CA PRO A 245 -0.14 6.67 -17.03
C PRO A 245 1.00 5.67 -16.80
N GLU A 246 2.23 6.00 -17.20
CA GLU A 246 3.42 5.17 -16.99
C GLU A 246 3.69 4.87 -15.50
N ILE A 247 3.39 5.80 -14.59
CA ILE A 247 3.52 5.58 -13.14
C ILE A 247 2.55 4.47 -12.68
N PHE A 248 1.30 4.56 -13.17
CA PHE A 248 0.22 3.65 -12.82
C PHE A 248 0.37 2.28 -13.49
N MET A 249 0.96 2.23 -14.69
CA MET A 249 1.36 1.01 -15.38
C MET A 249 2.54 0.32 -14.69
N GLU A 250 3.49 1.07 -14.13
CA GLU A 250 4.59 0.51 -13.34
C GLU A 250 4.04 -0.20 -12.09
N TYR A 251 3.09 0.41 -11.38
CA TYR A 251 2.44 -0.24 -10.25
C TYR A 251 1.64 -1.50 -10.63
N GLU A 252 1.00 -1.51 -11.81
CA GLU A 252 0.38 -2.73 -12.34
C GLU A 252 1.42 -3.86 -12.53
N LYS A 253 2.57 -3.55 -13.15
CA LYS A 253 3.67 -4.52 -13.34
C LYS A 253 4.25 -5.02 -12.01
N LEU A 254 4.26 -4.18 -10.98
CA LEU A 254 4.68 -4.53 -9.62
C LEU A 254 3.61 -5.35 -8.84
N ASN A 255 2.49 -5.69 -9.49
CA ASN A 255 1.36 -6.43 -8.90
C ASN A 255 0.73 -5.70 -7.71
N VAL A 256 0.65 -4.37 -7.76
CA VAL A 256 -0.09 -3.59 -6.76
C VAL A 256 -1.59 -3.91 -6.84
N ASP A 257 -2.22 -4.07 -5.67
CA ASP A 257 -3.66 -4.30 -5.52
C ASP A 257 -4.42 -2.99 -5.25
N CYS A 258 -3.75 -2.00 -4.66
CA CYS A 258 -4.32 -0.67 -4.43
C CYS A 258 -3.26 0.44 -4.56
N VAL A 259 -3.51 1.45 -5.41
CA VAL A 259 -2.67 2.66 -5.47
C VAL A 259 -3.24 3.74 -4.56
N LEU A 260 -2.41 4.26 -3.66
CA LEU A 260 -2.72 5.38 -2.78
C LEU A 260 -2.22 6.67 -3.44
N PHE A 261 -3.14 7.45 -3.98
CA PHE A 261 -2.87 8.71 -4.63
C PHE A 261 -3.28 9.90 -3.76
N SER A 262 -2.33 10.76 -3.43
CA SER A 262 -2.60 11.96 -2.66
C SER A 262 -2.37 13.23 -3.46
N THR A 263 -3.23 14.22 -3.28
CA THR A 263 -3.15 15.52 -3.97
C THR A 263 -3.48 16.66 -3.02
N ALA A 264 -3.03 17.86 -3.37
CA ALA A 264 -3.23 19.09 -2.62
C ALA A 264 -3.48 20.27 -3.55
N GLY A 265 -4.14 21.31 -3.00
CA GLY A 265 -4.42 22.56 -3.69
C GLY A 265 -5.19 23.51 -2.78
N ASP A 266 -5.07 24.80 -3.09
CA ASP A 266 -5.78 25.90 -2.42
C ASP A 266 -7.21 26.12 -2.95
N GLY A 267 -7.60 25.41 -4.02
CA GLY A 267 -8.93 25.51 -4.59
C GLY A 267 -9.36 24.29 -5.41
N PRO A 268 -10.65 24.23 -5.78
CA PRO A 268 -11.28 23.02 -6.33
C PRO A 268 -11.06 22.81 -7.83
N SER A 269 -10.55 23.78 -8.58
CA SER A 269 -10.63 23.79 -10.06
C SER A 269 -10.01 22.55 -10.73
N ASN A 270 -8.90 22.05 -10.20
CA ASN A 270 -8.17 20.93 -10.79
C ASN A 270 -8.59 19.58 -10.20
N ALA A 271 -9.35 19.58 -9.09
CA ALA A 271 -9.69 18.38 -8.35
C ALA A 271 -10.50 17.37 -9.19
N PRO A 272 -11.50 17.78 -10.00
CA PRO A 272 -12.24 16.86 -10.87
C PRO A 272 -11.38 16.14 -11.90
N ALA A 273 -10.39 16.82 -12.50
CA ALA A 273 -9.50 16.22 -13.48
C ALA A 273 -8.67 15.09 -12.85
N PHE A 274 -8.04 15.37 -11.70
CA PHE A 274 -7.31 14.34 -10.95
C PHE A 274 -8.21 13.17 -10.55
N ALA A 275 -9.42 13.43 -10.06
CA ALA A 275 -10.36 12.38 -9.68
C ALA A 275 -10.73 11.50 -10.88
N ALA A 276 -10.99 12.08 -12.06
CA ALA A 276 -11.29 11.35 -13.28
C ALA A 276 -10.11 10.47 -13.75
N GLU A 277 -8.89 11.01 -13.70
CA GLU A 277 -7.69 10.25 -14.07
C GLU A 277 -7.45 9.07 -13.14
N ILE A 278 -7.63 9.23 -11.83
CA ILE A 278 -7.46 8.15 -10.87
C ILE A 278 -8.50 7.03 -11.09
N LEU A 279 -9.75 7.36 -11.43
CA LEU A 279 -10.73 6.35 -11.86
C LEU A 279 -10.27 5.65 -13.15
N GLY A 280 -9.78 6.42 -14.12
CA GLY A 280 -9.22 5.92 -15.38
C GLY A 280 -8.06 4.95 -15.15
N HIS A 281 -7.14 5.26 -14.23
CA HIS A 281 -6.03 4.40 -13.87
C HIS A 281 -6.48 3.13 -13.14
N ALA A 282 -7.43 3.25 -12.21
CA ALA A 282 -8.01 2.12 -11.50
C ALA A 282 -8.61 1.10 -12.49
N VAL A 283 -9.45 1.56 -13.42
CA VAL A 283 -10.09 0.68 -14.42
C VAL A 283 -9.11 0.15 -15.46
N SER A 284 -8.14 0.97 -15.89
CA SER A 284 -7.15 0.59 -16.92
C SER A 284 -6.14 -0.44 -16.44
N ASN A 285 -5.89 -0.48 -15.13
CA ASN A 285 -4.91 -1.38 -14.51
C ASN A 285 -5.53 -2.42 -13.56
N THR A 286 -6.85 -2.40 -13.38
CA THR A 286 -7.63 -3.37 -12.59
C THR A 286 -7.07 -3.51 -11.16
N TYR A 287 -6.86 -2.39 -10.46
CA TYR A 287 -6.64 -2.33 -9.01
C TYR A 287 -7.62 -1.36 -8.36
N TRP A 288 -7.69 -1.41 -7.04
CA TRP A 288 -8.29 -0.34 -6.25
C TRP A 288 -7.46 0.94 -6.34
N ALA A 289 -8.09 2.09 -6.16
CA ALA A 289 -7.39 3.34 -5.95
C ALA A 289 -7.97 4.10 -4.75
N SER A 290 -7.11 4.73 -3.97
CA SER A 290 -7.51 5.67 -2.93
C SER A 290 -7.09 7.06 -3.34
N TYR A 291 -8.06 7.95 -3.48
CA TYR A 291 -7.87 9.36 -3.81
C TYR A 291 -8.01 10.20 -2.54
N SER A 292 -6.93 10.84 -2.11
CA SER A 292 -6.90 11.64 -0.88
C SER A 292 -6.52 13.08 -1.20
N THR A 293 -7.36 14.03 -0.80
CA THR A 293 -7.23 15.45 -1.14
C THR A 293 -7.49 16.36 0.06
N LEU A 294 -6.97 17.59 0.01
CA LEU A 294 -7.28 18.60 1.02
C LEU A 294 -8.75 19.01 0.94
N ALA A 295 -9.32 19.35 2.10
CA ALA A 295 -10.73 19.72 2.24
C ALA A 295 -11.11 20.91 1.35
N ALA A 296 -10.21 21.86 1.09
CA ALA A 296 -10.43 22.97 0.17
C ALA A 296 -10.79 22.53 -1.27
N GLN A 297 -10.26 21.38 -1.71
CA GLN A 297 -10.52 20.80 -3.03
C GLN A 297 -11.78 19.91 -3.03
N SER A 298 -12.17 19.43 -1.85
CA SER A 298 -13.26 18.45 -1.68
C SER A 298 -14.62 18.95 -2.13
N THR A 299 -14.82 20.26 -2.30
CA THR A 299 -16.07 20.85 -2.79
C THR A 299 -16.35 20.56 -4.27
N ALA A 300 -15.34 20.11 -5.03
CA ALA A 300 -15.52 19.63 -6.41
C ALA A 300 -15.16 18.15 -6.58
N ALA A 301 -14.18 17.64 -5.84
CA ALA A 301 -13.87 16.21 -5.82
C ALA A 301 -13.45 15.79 -4.41
N PRO A 302 -14.33 15.15 -3.61
CA PRO A 302 -13.99 14.72 -2.26
C PRO A 302 -13.07 13.50 -2.28
N SER A 303 -12.38 13.27 -1.15
CA SER A 303 -11.56 12.06 -0.99
C SER A 303 -12.42 10.80 -1.10
N GLY A 304 -11.89 9.74 -1.72
CA GLY A 304 -12.67 8.55 -2.02
C GLY A 304 -11.84 7.29 -2.28
N ILE A 305 -12.54 6.16 -2.31
CA ILE A 305 -11.99 4.84 -2.64
C ILE A 305 -12.69 4.36 -3.89
N ALA A 306 -11.92 4.05 -4.93
CA ALA A 306 -12.40 3.57 -6.21
C ALA A 306 -12.12 2.08 -6.37
N ALA A 307 -13.12 1.34 -6.86
CA ALA A 307 -13.00 -0.06 -7.22
C ALA A 307 -12.27 -0.25 -8.57
N PRO A 308 -11.77 -1.48 -8.85
CA PRO A 308 -11.12 -1.82 -10.12
C PRO A 308 -12.00 -1.65 -11.38
N ASP A 309 -13.29 -1.38 -11.23
CA ASP A 309 -14.21 -1.07 -12.32
C ASP A 309 -14.31 0.43 -12.64
N GLY A 310 -13.53 1.28 -11.94
CA GLY A 310 -13.50 2.72 -12.15
C GLY A 310 -14.67 3.46 -11.51
N ARG A 311 -15.29 2.91 -10.46
CA ARG A 311 -16.36 3.56 -9.69
C ARG A 311 -15.95 3.83 -8.26
N TRP A 312 -16.37 4.97 -7.73
CA TRP A 312 -16.27 5.25 -6.29
C TRP A 312 -17.16 4.28 -5.51
N VAL A 313 -16.59 3.58 -4.53
CA VAL A 313 -17.34 2.75 -3.58
C VAL A 313 -17.65 3.50 -2.29
N ALA A 314 -16.84 4.51 -1.96
CA ALA A 314 -17.01 5.37 -0.81
C ALA A 314 -16.36 6.73 -1.08
N GLN A 315 -17.00 7.80 -0.64
CA GLN A 315 -16.47 9.16 -0.72
C GLN A 315 -16.76 9.92 0.57
N CYS A 316 -15.89 10.89 0.88
CA CYS A 316 -16.12 11.85 1.94
C CYS A 316 -17.22 12.83 1.52
N PRO A 317 -17.80 13.58 2.48
CA PRO A 317 -18.69 14.69 2.16
C PRO A 317 -18.02 15.76 1.31
N MET A 318 -18.77 16.28 0.34
CA MET A 318 -18.36 17.35 -0.58
C MET A 318 -18.61 18.73 0.02
N ASN A 319 -18.19 18.96 1.27
CA ASN A 319 -18.58 20.13 2.07
C ASN A 319 -17.41 21.02 2.51
N GLY A 320 -16.20 20.77 2.02
CA GLY A 320 -15.04 21.58 2.39
C GLY A 320 -14.48 21.30 3.79
N LEU A 321 -14.93 20.23 4.46
CA LEU A 321 -14.55 19.91 5.84
C LEU A 321 -13.74 18.62 5.96
N PRO A 322 -12.90 18.48 7.00
CA PRO A 322 -12.17 17.25 7.28
C PRO A 322 -13.10 16.07 7.56
N ALA A 323 -12.86 14.94 6.92
CA ALA A 323 -13.67 13.74 7.04
C ALA A 323 -12.87 12.49 6.66
N ILE A 324 -13.45 11.32 6.92
CA ILE A 324 -12.98 10.05 6.37
C ILE A 324 -14.11 9.36 5.60
N ALA A 325 -13.72 8.58 4.59
CA ALA A 325 -14.56 7.61 3.91
C ALA A 325 -13.94 6.22 4.06
N ILE A 326 -14.77 5.19 4.12
CA ILE A 326 -14.36 3.84 4.48
C ILE A 326 -14.94 2.85 3.50
N ALA A 327 -14.13 1.89 3.07
CA ALA A 327 -14.59 0.75 2.29
C ALA A 327 -13.80 -0.51 2.63
N ASP A 328 -14.44 -1.66 2.42
CA ASP A 328 -13.77 -2.95 2.39
C ASP A 328 -13.28 -3.21 0.96
N ILE A 329 -11.96 -3.30 0.79
CA ILE A 329 -11.34 -3.67 -0.49
C ILE A 329 -11.10 -5.17 -0.53
N ALA A 330 -11.24 -5.80 -1.70
CA ALA A 330 -11.04 -7.23 -1.90
C ALA A 330 -10.27 -7.50 -3.20
N ILE A 331 -9.46 -8.57 -3.20
CA ILE A 331 -8.68 -8.96 -4.38
C ILE A 331 -9.42 -10.08 -5.12
N ASP A 332 -9.70 -9.86 -6.40
CA ASP A 332 -10.09 -10.92 -7.33
C ASP A 332 -8.85 -11.39 -8.10
N ARG A 333 -8.19 -12.43 -7.58
CA ARG A 333 -6.97 -12.99 -8.19
C ARG A 333 -7.24 -13.78 -9.45
N GLU A 334 -8.47 -14.23 -9.66
CA GLU A 334 -8.87 -14.99 -10.84
C GLU A 334 -9.32 -14.07 -11.98
N ASN A 335 -9.38 -12.76 -11.75
CA ASN A 335 -9.75 -11.78 -12.76
C ASN A 335 -8.79 -11.88 -13.97
N PRO A 336 -9.30 -12.22 -15.17
CA PRO A 336 -8.44 -12.45 -16.33
C PRO A 336 -7.91 -11.15 -16.95
N ALA A 337 -8.41 -9.98 -16.55
CA ALA A 337 -8.11 -8.71 -17.20
C ALA A 337 -6.61 -8.36 -17.17
N ARG A 338 -5.95 -8.49 -16.01
CA ARG A 338 -4.50 -8.19 -15.90
C ARG A 338 -3.64 -9.14 -16.73
N PRO A 339 -3.75 -10.48 -16.58
CA PRO A 339 -3.00 -11.40 -17.43
C PRO A 339 -3.24 -11.17 -18.92
N TRP A 340 -4.50 -10.97 -19.31
CA TRP A 340 -4.84 -10.70 -20.70
C TRP A 340 -4.22 -9.40 -21.21
N ARG A 341 -4.35 -8.29 -20.48
CA ARG A 341 -3.81 -6.98 -20.89
C ARG A 341 -2.29 -6.97 -20.93
N ARG A 342 -1.60 -7.72 -20.05
CA ARG A 342 -0.14 -7.92 -20.15
C ARG A 342 0.23 -8.65 -21.45
N LYS A 343 -0.51 -9.70 -21.80
CA LYS A 343 -0.34 -10.42 -23.08
C LYS A 343 -0.63 -9.51 -24.27
N ALA A 344 -1.73 -8.75 -24.24
CA ALA A 344 -2.09 -7.82 -25.31
C ALA A 344 -1.04 -6.72 -25.53
N ARG A 345 -0.38 -6.24 -24.47
CA ARG A 345 0.71 -5.25 -24.55
C ARG A 345 2.07 -5.83 -24.95
N SER A 346 2.17 -7.15 -25.13
CA SER A 346 3.35 -7.82 -25.70
C SER A 346 3.20 -7.98 -27.21
N ASP A 347 4.03 -8.79 -27.85
CA ASP A 347 4.01 -9.01 -29.30
C ASP A 347 2.84 -9.89 -29.80
N LEU A 348 1.74 -9.98 -29.03
CA LEU A 348 0.58 -10.80 -29.36
C LEU A 348 0.03 -10.51 -30.75
N TYR A 349 0.05 -9.24 -31.16
CA TYR A 349 -0.56 -8.82 -32.42
C TYR A 349 0.37 -8.95 -33.63
N ALA A 350 1.69 -9.00 -33.43
CA ALA A 350 2.66 -9.06 -34.53
C ALA A 350 2.37 -10.18 -35.56
N PRO A 351 2.08 -11.44 -35.18
CA PRO A 351 1.75 -12.48 -36.16
C PRO A 351 0.35 -12.35 -36.79
N HIS A 352 -0.50 -11.46 -36.27
CA HIS A 352 -1.86 -11.23 -36.74
C HIS A 352 -2.01 -9.92 -37.54
N GLN A 353 -0.96 -9.11 -37.63
CA GLN A 353 -0.93 -7.90 -38.43
C GLN A 353 -0.87 -8.27 -39.92
N VAL A 354 -1.85 -7.79 -40.68
CA VAL A 354 -1.86 -7.91 -42.13
C VAL A 354 -0.91 -6.85 -42.69
N ASN A 355 0.05 -7.28 -43.51
CA ASN A 355 1.01 -6.40 -44.16
C ASN A 355 0.79 -6.43 -45.68
N ASN A 356 0.99 -5.30 -46.36
CA ASN A 356 0.91 -5.16 -47.81
C ASN A 356 -0.47 -5.51 -48.41
N ASP A 357 -1.55 -5.24 -47.67
CA ASP A 357 -2.90 -5.37 -48.21
C ASP A 357 -3.37 -4.00 -48.71
N PRO A 358 -3.66 -3.82 -50.02
CA PRO A 358 -4.00 -2.52 -50.57
C PRO A 358 -5.22 -1.85 -49.93
N ARG A 359 -6.17 -2.62 -49.37
CA ARG A 359 -7.35 -2.07 -48.66
C ARG A 359 -7.02 -1.66 -47.23
N SER A 360 -6.06 -2.33 -46.60
CA SER A 360 -5.53 -1.94 -45.28
C SER A 360 -4.57 -0.74 -45.39
N ASP A 361 -3.77 -0.69 -46.45
CA ASP A 361 -2.77 0.35 -46.69
C ASP A 361 -3.43 1.64 -47.20
N SER A 362 -4.43 1.52 -48.10
CA SER A 362 -5.26 2.64 -48.56
C SER A 362 -6.36 2.95 -47.54
N ARG A 363 -6.23 4.09 -46.84
CA ARG A 363 -7.22 4.55 -45.85
C ARG A 363 -8.32 5.45 -46.45
N GLU A 364 -8.41 5.52 -47.77
CA GLU A 364 -9.28 6.45 -48.50
C GLU A 364 -10.52 5.79 -49.12
N GLN A 365 -10.71 4.48 -48.91
CA GLN A 365 -11.79 3.69 -49.51
C GLN A 365 -12.42 2.75 -48.46
N PHE A 366 -13.68 2.37 -48.66
CA PHE A 366 -14.44 1.47 -47.76
C PHE A 366 -14.22 -0.01 -48.06
#